data_AF-A0A3D0CWS6-F1
#
_entry.id   AF-A0A3D0CWS6-F1
#
_cell.length_a   1.000
_cell.length_b   1.000
_cell.length_c   1.000
_cell.angle_alpha   90.00
_cell.angle_beta   90.00
_cell.angle_gamma   90.00
#
_symmetry.space_group_name_H-M   'P 1'
#
loop_
_entity.id
_entity.type
_entity.pdbx_description
1 polymer ?
#
loop_
_entity_poly.entity_id
_entity_poly.type
_entity_poly.pdbx_seq_one_letter_code
_entity_poly.pdbx_strand_id
1 'polypeptide(L)'
;MEEVARMILALVGDVMLGRGVAMEIERRPPESFWGDTLPMLRGADLVIGGLECAITTHRIPWTRTPKVFHFRAPPKAVDVLLASGIRCVPLANNHTLDFEEQGLLDT
;
A
#
# COMPACT_ATOMS: atom_id res chain seq x y z
N MET A 1 -19.49 -8.77 35.96
CA MET A 1 -19.94 -8.44 34.60
C MET A 1 -18.78 -8.77 33.71
N GLU A 2 -18.96 -9.65 32.73
CA GLU A 2 -17.90 -10.07 31.82
C GLU A 2 -17.70 -8.96 30.77
N GLU A 3 -16.49 -8.40 30.69
CA GLU A 3 -16.16 -7.36 29.73
C GLU A 3 -16.05 -8.00 28.35
N VAL A 4 -17.00 -7.69 27.46
CA VAL A 4 -16.94 -8.14 26.08
C VAL A 4 -15.84 -7.34 25.38
N ALA A 5 -14.75 -8.00 25.01
CA ALA A 5 -13.70 -7.36 24.22
C ALA A 5 -14.28 -6.83 22.91
N ARG A 6 -14.13 -5.53 22.67
CA ARG A 6 -14.49 -4.85 21.43
C ARG A 6 -13.22 -4.62 20.61
N MET A 7 -13.28 -4.94 19.32
CA MET A 7 -12.21 -4.66 18.36
C MET A 7 -12.76 -3.86 17.19
N ILE A 8 -12.02 -2.85 16.75
CA ILE A 8 -12.32 -2.00 15.60
C ILE A 8 -11.32 -2.34 14.49
N LEU A 9 -11.86 -2.83 13.36
CA LEU A 9 -11.10 -3.10 12.15
C LEU A 9 -11.35 -1.99 11.13
N ALA A 10 -10.28 -1.43 10.56
CA ALA A 10 -10.35 -0.54 9.42
C ALA A 10 -9.87 -1.28 8.16
N LEU A 11 -10.75 -1.38 7.17
CA LEU A 11 -10.45 -1.96 5.86
C LEU A 11 -10.38 -0.83 4.84
N VAL A 12 -9.20 -0.62 4.28
CA VAL A 12 -8.96 0.36 3.22
C VAL A 12 -9.01 -0.34 1.87
N GLY A 13 -9.59 0.32 0.87
CA GLY A 13 -9.57 -0.16 -0.51
C GLY A 13 -8.16 -0.13 -1.11
N ASP A 14 -8.09 0.02 -2.43
CA ASP A 14 -6.82 0.04 -3.13
C ASP A 14 -5.98 1.27 -2.80
N VAL A 15 -4.76 1.01 -2.34
CA VAL A 15 -3.74 2.00 -1.98
C VAL A 15 -2.70 2.00 -3.11
N MET A 16 -2.93 2.88 -4.08
CA MET A 16 -2.08 3.05 -5.26
C MET A 16 -0.95 4.05 -4.97
N LEU A 17 0.24 3.55 -4.60
CA LEU A 17 1.41 4.36 -4.26
C LEU A 17 2.33 4.64 -5.46
N GLY A 18 1.92 4.22 -6.66
CA GLY A 18 2.65 4.45 -7.91
C GLY A 18 2.47 5.84 -8.51
N ARG A 19 3.07 6.05 -9.69
CA ARG A 19 2.91 7.28 -10.51
C ARG A 19 3.20 8.56 -9.73
N GLY A 20 2.24 9.50 -9.70
CA GLY A 20 2.33 10.77 -9.01
C GLY A 20 2.66 10.62 -7.54
N VAL A 21 2.07 9.64 -6.87
CA VAL A 21 2.34 9.37 -5.45
C VAL A 21 3.80 8.98 -5.27
N ALA A 22 4.32 8.05 -6.06
CA ALA A 22 5.73 7.64 -6.02
C ALA A 22 6.71 8.80 -6.20
N MET A 23 6.38 9.80 -7.02
CA MET A 23 7.22 11.00 -7.23
C MET A 23 7.26 11.92 -6.00
N GLU A 24 6.22 11.87 -5.16
CA GLU A 24 6.04 12.73 -4.00
C GLU A 24 6.49 12.09 -2.67
N ILE A 25 6.64 10.76 -2.61
CA ILE A 25 7.03 10.02 -1.40
C ILE A 25 8.35 10.52 -0.79
N GLU A 26 9.27 11.00 -1.62
CA GLU A 26 10.54 11.59 -1.15
C GLU A 26 10.40 13.04 -0.68
N ARG A 27 9.31 13.72 -1.04
CA ARG A 27 9.14 15.18 -0.91
C ARG A 27 8.21 15.56 0.22
N ARG A 28 7.41 14.62 0.71
CA ARG A 28 6.32 14.88 1.65
C ARG A 28 6.40 13.94 2.85
N PRO A 29 6.01 14.40 4.05
CA PRO A 29 5.82 13.52 5.19
C PRO A 29 4.81 12.40 4.86
N PRO A 30 5.09 11.14 5.24
CA PRO A 30 4.22 9.99 4.98
C PRO A 30 2.75 10.18 5.43
N GLU A 31 2.54 10.85 6.55
CA GLU A 31 1.22 11.17 7.11
C GLU A 31 0.37 12.01 6.16
N SER A 32 1.00 12.89 5.37
CA SER A 32 0.29 13.84 4.53
C SER A 32 -0.46 13.20 3.37
N PHE A 33 -0.18 11.93 3.04
CA PHE A 33 -0.88 11.18 1.99
C PHE A 33 -2.26 10.71 2.42
N TRP A 34 -2.55 10.68 3.73
CA TRP A 34 -3.82 10.18 4.27
C TRP A 34 -4.83 11.28 4.59
N GLY A 35 -4.36 12.53 4.75
CA GLY A 35 -5.20 13.68 5.05
C GLY A 35 -6.13 13.42 6.23
N ASP A 36 -7.41 13.76 6.06
CA ASP A 36 -8.43 13.69 7.12
C ASP A 36 -8.79 12.26 7.55
N THR A 37 -8.37 11.24 6.80
CA THR A 37 -8.59 9.82 7.19
C THR A 37 -7.61 9.35 8.25
N LEU A 38 -6.47 10.03 8.42
CA LEU A 38 -5.38 9.58 9.28
C LEU A 38 -5.80 9.37 10.75
N PRO A 39 -6.56 10.28 11.41
CA PRO A 39 -6.99 10.07 12.79
C PRO A 39 -7.94 8.86 12.92
N MET A 40 -8.79 8.61 11.92
CA MET A 40 -9.70 7.46 11.92
C MET A 40 -8.94 6.15 11.80
N LEU A 41 -7.96 6.08 10.89
CA LEU A 41 -7.16 4.87 10.68
C LEU A 41 -6.30 4.55 11.90
N ARG A 42 -5.66 5.56 12.51
CA ARG A 42 -4.88 5.40 13.75
C ARG A 42 -5.72 5.06 14.98
N GLY A 43 -7.03 5.30 14.94
CA GLY A 43 -7.96 4.95 16.01
C GLY A 43 -8.48 3.51 15.96
N ALA A 44 -8.19 2.76 14.90
CA ALA A 44 -8.55 1.35 14.78
C ALA A 44 -7.50 0.45 15.44
N ASP A 45 -7.93 -0.71 15.93
CA ASP A 45 -7.03 -1.72 16.52
C ASP A 45 -6.18 -2.43 15.45
N LEU A 46 -6.72 -2.55 14.24
CA LEU A 46 -6.01 -3.09 13.07
C LEU A 46 -6.48 -2.41 11.79
N VAL A 47 -5.52 -2.00 10.97
CA VAL A 47 -5.76 -1.46 9.63
C VAL A 47 -5.17 -2.41 8.57
N ILE A 48 -6.00 -2.81 7.61
CA ILE A 48 -5.62 -3.63 6.46
C ILE A 48 -5.98 -2.84 5.20
N GLY A 49 -5.04 -2.74 4.24
CA GLY A 49 -5.27 -2.02 2.99
C GLY A 49 -4.90 -2.86 1.77
N GLY A 50 -5.64 -2.73 0.67
CA GLY A 50 -5.28 -3.37 -0.60
C GLY A 50 -4.07 -2.68 -1.23
N LEU A 51 -2.99 -3.41 -1.51
CA LEU A 51 -1.82 -2.81 -2.18
C LEU A 51 -1.98 -2.90 -3.69
N GLU A 52 -2.07 -1.75 -4.37
CA GLU A 52 -2.30 -1.65 -5.82
C GLU A 52 -1.03 -1.20 -6.57
N CYS A 53 0.14 -1.72 -6.17
CA CYS A 53 1.41 -1.53 -6.87
C CYS A 53 2.46 -2.51 -6.35
N ALA A 54 3.49 -2.78 -7.15
CA ALA A 54 4.70 -3.44 -6.64
C ALA A 54 5.58 -2.42 -5.89
N ILE A 55 6.05 -2.78 -4.69
CA ILE A 55 7.03 -2.01 -3.93
C ILE A 55 8.41 -2.58 -4.26
N THR A 56 9.09 -1.98 -5.23
CA THR A 56 10.32 -2.57 -5.77
C THR A 56 11.22 -1.54 -6.45
N THR A 57 12.53 -1.83 -6.45
CA THR A 57 13.51 -1.14 -7.29
C THR A 57 13.67 -1.78 -8.66
N HIS A 58 13.14 -2.99 -8.86
CA HIS A 58 13.10 -3.68 -10.14
C HIS A 58 12.30 -2.89 -11.17
N ARG A 59 12.83 -2.80 -12.40
CA ARG A 59 12.31 -1.88 -13.43
C ARG A 59 11.76 -2.58 -14.66
N ILE A 60 11.91 -3.90 -14.76
CA ILE A 60 11.42 -4.66 -15.91
C ILE A 60 9.92 -4.91 -15.69
N PRO A 61 9.04 -4.35 -16.53
CA PRO A 61 7.61 -4.53 -16.38
C PRO A 61 7.16 -5.89 -16.93
N TRP A 62 6.01 -6.36 -16.48
CA TRP A 62 5.32 -7.53 -17.07
C TRP A 62 5.10 -7.36 -18.57
N THR A 63 5.54 -8.34 -19.37
CA THR A 63 5.40 -8.33 -20.84
C THR A 63 4.69 -9.55 -21.43
N ARG A 64 4.35 -10.57 -20.63
CA ARG A 64 3.79 -11.84 -21.12
C ARG A 64 2.38 -11.71 -21.71
N THR A 65 1.64 -10.67 -21.32
CA THR A 65 0.33 -10.32 -21.88
C THR A 65 0.22 -8.81 -22.03
N PRO A 66 -0.61 -8.30 -22.97
CA PRO A 66 -0.87 -6.87 -23.07
C PRO A 66 -1.39 -6.31 -21.75
N LYS A 67 -0.74 -5.25 -21.25
CA LYS A 67 -1.16 -4.53 -20.05
C LYS A 67 -0.86 -3.05 -20.23
N VAL A 68 -1.87 -2.21 -19.99
CA VAL A 68 -1.78 -0.76 -20.21
C VAL A 68 -1.05 -0.06 -19.07
N PHE A 69 -1.18 -0.58 -17.85
CA PHE A 69 -0.70 0.07 -16.64
C PHE A 69 0.16 -0.86 -15.79
N HIS A 70 1.33 -0.35 -15.44
CA HIS A 70 2.24 -0.96 -14.47
C HIS A 70 2.50 0.06 -13.35
N PHE A 71 2.18 -0.29 -12.12
CA PHE A 71 2.29 0.56 -10.94
C PHE A 71 3.44 0.09 -10.06
N ARG A 72 4.40 1.01 -9.85
CA ARG A 72 5.57 0.80 -8.99
C ARG A 72 5.69 1.91 -7.98
N ALA A 73 5.97 1.54 -6.74
CA ALA A 73 6.38 2.45 -5.69
C ALA A 73 7.80 2.10 -5.21
N PRO A 74 8.59 3.09 -4.74
CA PRO A 74 9.89 2.81 -4.13
C PRO A 74 9.72 2.12 -2.76
N PRO A 75 10.74 1.42 -2.22
CA PRO A 75 10.68 0.83 -0.88
C PRO A 75 10.24 1.80 0.24
N LYS A 76 10.56 3.09 0.11
CA LYS A 76 10.10 4.15 1.03
C LYS A 76 8.59 4.30 1.11
N ALA A 77 7.84 3.77 0.14
CA ALA A 77 6.38 3.75 0.17
C ALA A 77 5.80 2.98 1.37
N VAL A 78 6.57 2.06 1.96
CA VAL A 78 6.20 1.39 3.21
C VAL A 78 5.97 2.40 4.34
N ASP A 79 6.71 3.51 4.39
CA ASP A 79 6.52 4.54 5.41
C ASP A 79 5.12 5.17 5.31
N VAL A 80 4.59 5.33 4.09
CA VAL A 80 3.23 5.83 3.87
C VAL A 80 2.20 4.86 4.45
N LEU A 81 2.35 3.55 4.21
CA LEU A 81 1.47 2.53 4.79
C LEU A 81 1.56 2.51 6.33
N LEU A 82 2.78 2.54 6.87
CA LEU A 82 3.00 2.50 8.31
C LEU A 82 2.41 3.71 9.02
N ALA A 83 2.47 4.89 8.38
CA ALA A 83 1.97 6.14 8.94
C ALA A 83 0.46 6.11 9.23
N SER A 84 -0.35 5.43 8.43
CA SER A 84 -1.79 5.26 8.68
C SER A 84 -2.16 4.17 9.68
N GLY A 85 -1.19 3.36 10.09
CA GLY A 85 -1.45 2.19 10.93
C GLY A 85 -1.70 0.92 10.13
N ILE A 86 -1.57 0.93 8.79
CA ILE A 86 -1.60 -0.31 8.00
C ILE A 86 -0.45 -1.21 8.46
N ARG A 87 -0.78 -2.47 8.75
CA ARG A 87 0.17 -3.51 9.16
C ARG A 87 0.08 -4.78 8.32
N CYS A 88 -0.95 -4.87 7.48
CA CYS A 88 -1.14 -5.98 6.56
C CYS A 88 -1.68 -5.44 5.24
N VAL A 89 -1.12 -5.95 4.14
CA VAL A 89 -1.64 -5.74 2.79
C VAL A 89 -1.73 -7.08 2.07
N PRO A 90 -2.89 -7.45 1.50
CA PRO A 90 -2.99 -8.65 0.69
C PRO A 90 -2.34 -8.40 -0.67
N LEU A 91 -1.60 -9.39 -1.17
CA LEU A 91 -0.97 -9.35 -2.50
C LEU A 91 -1.84 -9.98 -3.60
N ALA A 92 -3.10 -10.30 -3.30
CA ALA A 92 -4.08 -10.80 -4.28
C ALA A 92 -4.66 -9.63 -5.12
N ASN A 93 -3.81 -8.77 -5.65
CA ASN A 93 -4.16 -7.64 -6.51
C ASN A 93 -3.66 -7.89 -7.94
N ASN A 94 -4.35 -7.37 -8.95
CA ASN A 94 -3.96 -7.52 -10.34
C ASN A 94 -2.65 -6.78 -10.71
N HIS A 95 -2.13 -5.92 -9.84
CA HIS A 95 -0.87 -5.18 -10.02
C HIS A 95 0.35 -5.81 -9.33
N THR A 96 0.17 -6.92 -8.60
CA THR A 96 1.23 -7.60 -7.85
C THR A 96 2.41 -8.05 -8.71
N LEU A 97 2.16 -8.49 -9.95
CA LEU A 97 3.19 -8.96 -10.89
C LEU A 97 3.61 -7.90 -11.91
N ASP A 98 3.28 -6.62 -11.67
CA ASP A 98 3.59 -5.56 -12.63
C ASP A 98 5.06 -5.45 -12.98
N PHE A 99 5.95 -5.86 -12.07
CA PHE A 99 7.39 -5.82 -12.24
C PHE A 99 7.99 -7.24 -12.12
N GLU A 100 7.31 -8.20 -12.74
CA GLU A 100 7.70 -9.61 -12.78
C GLU A 100 7.77 -10.26 -11.39
N GLU A 101 8.23 -11.51 -11.33
CA GLU A 101 8.39 -12.27 -10.07
C GLU A 101 9.29 -11.55 -9.07
N GLN A 102 10.35 -10.88 -9.55
CA GLN A 102 11.23 -10.10 -8.68
C GLN A 102 10.49 -8.96 -7.98
N GLY A 103 9.62 -8.24 -8.70
CA GLY A 103 8.82 -7.16 -8.12
C GLY A 103 7.84 -7.66 -7.06
N LEU A 104 7.30 -8.87 -7.22
CA LEU A 104 6.50 -9.55 -6.21
C LEU A 104 7.35 -9.94 -4.99
N LEU A 105 8.52 -10.55 -5.17
CA LEU A 105 9.37 -11.00 -4.05
C LEU A 105 9.97 -9.84 -3.24
N ASP A 106 10.15 -8.68 -3.88
CA ASP A 106 10.58 -7.46 -3.20
C ASP A 106 9.47 -6.85 -2.33
N THR A 107 8.19 -7.13 -2.64
CA THR A 107 7.00 -6.56 -2.00
C THR A 107 6.57 -7.38 -0.78
#